data_AF-A0A4Y2EXZ3-F1
#
_entry.id   AF-A0A4Y2EXZ3-F1
#
_cell.length_a   1.000
_cell.length_b   1.000
_cell.length_c   1.000
_cell.angle_alpha   90.00
_cell.angle_beta   90.00
_cell.angle_gamma   90.00
#
_symmetry.space_group_name_H-M   'P 1'
#
loop_
_entity.id
_entity.type
_entity.pdbx_description
1 polymer ?
#
loop_
_entity_poly.entity_id
_entity_poly.type
_entity_poly.pdbx_seq_one_letter_code
_entity_poly.pdbx_strand_id
1 'polypeptide(L)'
;MKASSALMPVLVRRPGEHLQPTCLWPRHTGPTPGVMVWGAISYDSRSTPVVIPCTLTANLYVSLVIQPVVLPFMNSIQGGVFEQDNARPRTAVVTQHSLQSVDMLS
;
A
#
# COMPACT_ATOMS: atom_id res chain seq x y z
N MET A 1 -20.85 7.63 39.44
CA MET A 1 -21.44 7.54 38.08
C MET A 1 -21.22 6.13 37.57
N LYS A 2 -22.29 5.37 37.31
CA LYS A 2 -22.21 3.97 36.90
C LYS A 2 -22.06 3.92 35.37
N ALA A 3 -20.94 3.40 34.88
CA ALA A 3 -20.77 3.16 33.44
C ALA A 3 -21.72 2.03 33.02
N SER A 4 -22.76 2.38 32.28
CA SER A 4 -23.63 1.40 31.63
C SER A 4 -22.91 0.88 30.39
N SER A 5 -22.46 -0.38 30.42
CA SER A 5 -21.95 -1.07 29.23
C SER A 5 -23.15 -1.42 28.35
N ALA A 6 -23.39 -0.61 27.32
CA ALA A 6 -24.40 -0.92 26.33
C ALA A 6 -23.80 -1.86 25.28
N LEU A 7 -24.32 -3.11 25.23
CA LEU A 7 -24.11 -4.03 24.12
C LEU A 7 -24.65 -3.36 22.85
N MET A 8 -23.74 -2.96 21.95
CA MET A 8 -24.12 -2.36 20.67
C MET A 8 -24.51 -3.46 19.69
N PRO A 9 -25.73 -3.46 19.15
CA PRO A 9 -26.15 -4.47 18.19
C PRO A 9 -25.38 -4.31 16.87
N VAL A 10 -24.87 -5.42 16.34
CA VAL A 10 -24.39 -5.49 14.95
C VAL A 10 -25.61 -5.39 14.04
N LEU A 11 -25.63 -4.41 13.14
CA LEU A 11 -26.72 -4.25 12.18
C LEU A 11 -26.57 -5.26 11.03
N VAL A 12 -27.51 -6.21 10.96
CA VAL A 12 -27.60 -7.17 9.84
C VAL A 12 -28.62 -6.65 8.84
N ARG A 13 -28.22 -6.52 7.57
CA ARG A 13 -29.12 -6.13 6.47
C ARG A 13 -30.04 -7.28 6.08
N ARG A 14 -31.29 -6.96 5.77
CA ARG A 14 -32.19 -7.91 5.09
C ARG A 14 -31.88 -7.96 3.60
N PRO A 15 -32.05 -9.12 2.94
CA PRO A 15 -31.92 -9.22 1.48
C PRO A 15 -32.84 -8.20 0.79
N GLY A 16 -32.30 -7.41 -0.15
CA GLY A 16 -33.06 -6.42 -0.93
C GLY A 16 -33.14 -5.01 -0.34
N GLU A 17 -32.74 -4.78 0.92
CA GLU A 17 -32.78 -3.44 1.52
C GLU A 17 -31.42 -2.74 1.48
N HIS A 18 -31.37 -1.46 1.12
CA HIS A 18 -30.16 -0.62 1.22
C HIS A 18 -30.19 0.21 2.51
N LEU A 19 -29.09 0.23 3.26
CA LEU A 19 -28.97 1.07 4.45
C LEU A 19 -28.62 2.50 4.05
N GLN A 20 -29.37 3.47 4.57
CA GLN A 20 -29.02 4.87 4.40
C GLN A 20 -27.84 5.24 5.30
N PRO A 21 -26.76 5.86 4.79
CA PRO A 21 -25.60 6.25 5.59
C PRO A 21 -25.92 7.20 6.75
N THR A 22 -26.97 8.01 6.63
CA THR A 22 -27.46 8.93 7.67
C THR A 22 -27.95 8.21 8.92
N CYS A 23 -28.33 6.93 8.80
CA CYS A 23 -28.75 6.09 9.92
C CYS A 23 -27.58 5.30 10.53
N LEU A 24 -26.36 5.48 10.04
CA LEU A 24 -25.17 4.75 10.49
C LEU A 24 -24.23 5.69 11.25
N TRP A 25 -23.60 5.16 12.30
CA TRP A 25 -22.49 5.83 12.97
C TRP A 25 -21.18 5.14 12.60
N PRO A 26 -20.24 5.81 11.90
CA PRO A 26 -18.95 5.22 11.56
C PRO A 26 -18.20 4.79 12.83
N ARG A 27 -17.72 3.55 12.86
CA ARG A 27 -16.82 3.08 13.90
C ARG A 27 -15.68 2.27 13.29
N HIS A 28 -14.46 2.58 13.70
CA HIS A 28 -13.30 1.76 13.40
C HIS A 28 -13.31 0.52 14.32
N THR A 29 -14.11 -0.48 13.97
CA THR A 29 -14.43 -1.65 14.82
C THR A 29 -13.52 -2.85 14.60
N GLY A 30 -12.60 -2.80 13.63
CA GLY A 30 -11.66 -3.87 13.32
C GLY A 30 -10.76 -3.51 12.15
N PRO A 31 -9.93 -4.46 11.67
CA PRO A 31 -9.15 -4.26 10.46
C PRO A 31 -10.08 -3.94 9.29
N THR A 32 -9.91 -2.79 8.67
CA THR A 32 -10.59 -2.47 7.40
C THR A 32 -9.99 -3.36 6.32
N PRO A 33 -10.77 -4.21 5.63
CA PRO A 33 -10.30 -4.92 4.47
C PRO A 33 -9.81 -3.89 3.43
N GLY A 34 -8.57 -4.03 3.00
CA GLY A 34 -7.93 -3.13 2.05
C GLY A 34 -6.99 -3.89 1.14
N VAL A 35 -6.84 -3.38 -0.08
CA VAL A 35 -5.86 -3.90 -1.04
C VAL A 35 -4.66 -2.96 -1.02
N MET A 36 -3.47 -3.51 -0.75
CA MET A 36 -2.23 -2.75 -0.88
C MET A 36 -1.76 -2.85 -2.33
N VAL A 37 -1.42 -1.71 -2.94
CA VAL A 37 -0.94 -1.64 -4.33
C VAL A 37 0.31 -0.79 -4.36
N TRP A 38 1.24 -1.12 -5.26
CA TRP A 38 2.43 -0.33 -5.53
C TRP A 38 2.51 0.03 -7.02
N GLY A 39 2.99 1.24 -7.34
CA GLY A 39 3.29 1.66 -8.70
C GLY A 39 4.21 2.87 -8.72
N ALA A 40 4.92 3.06 -9.83
CA ALA A 40 5.74 4.22 -10.14
C ALA A 40 5.09 5.07 -11.23
N ILE A 41 5.35 6.37 -11.17
CA ILE A 41 4.94 7.37 -12.16
C ILE A 41 6.11 8.28 -12.47
N SER A 42 6.22 8.73 -13.72
CA SER A 42 7.07 9.83 -14.17
C SER A 42 6.18 10.94 -14.75
N TYR A 43 6.78 11.98 -15.32
CA TYR A 43 6.04 13.07 -15.97
C TYR A 43 5.16 12.59 -17.14
N ASP A 44 5.68 11.66 -17.95
CA ASP A 44 5.11 11.21 -19.22
C ASP A 44 4.74 9.71 -19.25
N SER A 45 5.05 8.96 -18.19
CA SER A 45 4.86 7.51 -18.16
C SER A 45 4.42 6.99 -16.77
N ARG A 46 3.95 5.74 -16.74
CA ARG A 46 3.59 5.04 -15.49
C ARG A 46 3.88 3.55 -15.60
N SER A 47 4.24 2.93 -14.48
CA SER A 47 4.40 1.48 -14.41
C SER A 47 3.04 0.77 -14.30
N THR A 48 3.01 -0.53 -14.61
CA THR A 48 1.87 -1.38 -14.24
C THR A 48 1.80 -1.54 -12.72
N PRO A 49 0.65 -1.25 -12.07
CA PRO A 49 0.54 -1.42 -10.62
C PRO A 49 0.63 -2.89 -10.20
N VAL A 50 1.28 -3.14 -9.07
CA VAL A 50 1.40 -4.48 -8.45
C VAL A 50 0.56 -4.53 -7.19
N VAL A 51 -0.31 -5.54 -7.10
CA VAL A 51 -1.07 -5.83 -5.88
C VAL A 51 -0.17 -6.56 -4.90
N ILE A 52 -0.06 -6.03 -3.68
CA ILE A 52 0.70 -6.65 -2.60
C ILE A 52 -0.27 -7.49 -1.75
N PRO A 53 -0.07 -8.82 -1.69
CA PRO A 53 -1.06 -9.72 -1.08
C PRO A 53 -1.08 -9.68 0.45
N CYS A 54 -0.04 -9.14 1.08
CA CYS A 54 0.11 -9.09 2.53
C CYS A 54 0.93 -7.88 2.98
N THR A 55 1.27 -7.81 4.27
CA THR A 55 2.18 -6.78 4.79
C THR A 55 3.50 -6.81 4.02
N LEU A 56 3.89 -5.65 3.49
CA LEU A 56 5.11 -5.48 2.71
C LEU A 56 6.34 -5.57 3.61
N THR A 57 7.13 -6.63 3.43
CA THR A 57 8.46 -6.77 4.04
C THR A 57 9.53 -6.31 3.06
N ALA A 58 10.77 -6.12 3.53
CA ALA A 58 11.87 -5.72 2.64
C ALA A 58 12.12 -6.75 1.51
N ASN A 59 12.09 -8.04 1.83
CA ASN A 59 12.27 -9.10 0.83
C ASN A 59 11.13 -9.11 -0.21
N LEU A 60 9.88 -8.96 0.25
CA LEU A 60 8.74 -8.86 -0.65
C LEU A 60 8.81 -7.59 -1.51
N TYR A 61 9.30 -6.49 -0.93
CA TYR A 61 9.52 -5.26 -1.68
C TYR A 61 10.55 -5.45 -2.79
N VAL A 62 11.66 -6.15 -2.51
CA VAL A 62 12.66 -6.46 -3.54
C VAL A 62 12.07 -7.33 -4.65
N SER A 63 11.45 -8.46 -4.30
CA SER A 63 10.98 -9.45 -5.28
C SER A 63 9.72 -9.05 -6.05
N LEU A 64 8.82 -8.27 -5.43
CA LEU A 64 7.55 -7.87 -6.06
C LEU A 64 7.58 -6.48 -6.67
N VAL A 65 8.50 -5.61 -6.21
CA VAL A 65 8.52 -4.20 -6.61
C VAL A 65 9.85 -3.79 -7.22
N ILE A 66 10.97 -3.92 -6.50
CA ILE A 66 12.24 -3.38 -6.99
C ILE A 66 12.64 -4.06 -8.30
N GLN A 67 12.81 -5.39 -8.26
CA GLN A 67 13.30 -6.16 -9.41
C GLN A 67 12.35 -6.12 -10.62
N PRO A 68 11.03 -6.36 -10.48
CA PRO A 68 10.15 -6.42 -11.65
C PRO A 68 9.59 -5.07 -12.09
N VAL A 69 9.56 -4.03 -11.23
CA VAL A 69 8.93 -2.74 -11.55
C VAL A 69 9.92 -1.59 -11.55
N VAL A 70 10.63 -1.36 -10.44
CA VAL A 70 11.50 -0.18 -10.29
C VAL A 70 12.66 -0.23 -11.28
N LEU A 71 13.42 -1.33 -11.31
CA LEU A 71 14.61 -1.42 -12.17
C LEU A 71 14.27 -1.24 -13.66
N PRO A 72 13.27 -1.95 -14.23
CA PRO A 72 12.91 -1.77 -15.63
C PRO A 72 12.35 -0.38 -15.93
N PHE A 73 11.54 0.18 -15.02
CA PHE A 73 10.96 1.50 -15.19
C PHE A 73 12.01 2.60 -15.19
N MET A 74 12.96 2.55 -14.24
CA MET A 74 14.06 3.50 -14.16
C MET A 74 15.02 3.37 -15.36
N ASN A 75 15.27 2.15 -15.85
CA ASN A 75 16.06 1.95 -17.07
C ASN A 75 15.41 2.57 -18.32
N SER A 76 14.10 2.82 -18.30
CA SER A 76 13.40 3.51 -19.39
C SER A 76 13.40 5.04 -19.27
N ILE A 77 13.84 5.59 -18.11
CA ILE A 77 13.83 7.03 -17.83
C ILE A 77 15.27 7.54 -17.81
N GLN A 78 15.62 8.39 -18.78
CA GLN A 78 16.95 8.99 -18.84
C GLN A 78 17.16 10.01 -17.71
N GLY A 79 18.14 9.78 -16.84
CA GLY A 79 18.50 10.70 -15.76
C GLY A 79 17.42 10.83 -14.67
N GLY A 80 16.52 9.86 -14.56
CA GLY A 80 15.48 9.86 -13.53
C GLY A 80 16.06 9.66 -12.13
N VAL A 81 15.44 10.32 -11.14
CA VAL A 81 15.71 10.08 -9.72
C VAL A 81 14.56 9.27 -9.13
N PHE A 82 14.90 8.20 -8.40
CA PHE A 82 13.88 7.35 -7.78
C PHE A 82 13.45 7.92 -6.42
N GLU A 83 12.23 8.43 -6.35
CA GLU A 83 11.64 8.97 -5.13
C GLU A 83 10.69 7.96 -4.46
N GLN A 84 10.84 7.80 -3.15
CA GLN A 84 9.96 6.99 -2.30
C GLN A 84 10.01 7.47 -0.85
N ASP A 85 9.02 7.09 -0.03
CA ASP A 85 9.02 7.43 1.40
C ASP A 85 10.06 6.63 2.21
N ASN A 86 10.22 6.96 3.50
CA ASN A 86 11.22 6.38 4.39
C ASN A 86 10.75 5.14 5.19
N ALA A 87 9.67 4.47 4.78
CA ALA A 87 9.18 3.29 5.50
C ALA A 87 10.25 2.19 5.62
N ARG A 88 10.21 1.42 6.71
CA ARG A 88 11.25 0.44 7.05
C ARG A 88 11.63 -0.53 5.91
N PRO A 89 10.69 -1.09 5.12
CA PRO A 89 11.07 -1.96 4.00
C PRO A 89 11.89 -1.26 2.91
N ARG A 90 11.73 0.06 2.73
CA ARG A 90 12.37 0.85 1.69
C ARG A 90 13.82 1.21 2.03
N THR A 91 14.10 1.40 3.32
CA THR A 91 15.43 1.75 3.84
C THR A 91 16.24 0.54 4.32
N ALA A 92 15.67 -0.67 4.27
CA ALA A 92 16.38 -1.89 4.65
C ALA A 92 17.60 -2.15 3.76
N VAL A 93 18.66 -2.71 4.35
CA VAL A 93 19.93 -3.01 3.65
C VAL A 93 19.72 -3.84 2.39
N VAL A 94 18.85 -4.86 2.45
CA VAL A 94 18.53 -5.72 1.29
C VAL A 94 17.91 -4.92 0.13
N THR A 95 17.08 -3.93 0.45
CA THR A 95 16.47 -3.04 -0.54
C THR A 95 17.51 -2.09 -1.11
N GLN A 96 18.33 -1.47 -0.26
CA GLN A 96 19.40 -0.56 -0.72
C GLN A 96 20.39 -1.28 -1.64
N HIS A 97 20.79 -2.51 -1.30
CA HIS A 97 21.67 -3.32 -2.14
C HIS A 97 21.02 -3.65 -3.49
N SER A 98 19.70 -3.91 -3.52
CA SER A 98 18.99 -4.14 -4.79
C SER A 98 18.88 -2.88 -5.65
N LEU A 99 18.93 -1.69 -5.05
CA LEU A 99 18.90 -0.41 -5.76
C LEU A 99 20.26 0.02 -6.28
N GLN A 100 21.36 -0.37 -5.62
CA GLN A 100 22.75 -0.08 -6.04
C GLN A 100 23.12 -0.64 -7.42
N SER A 101 22.32 -1.56 -7.97
CA SER A 101 22.50 -2.06 -9.34
C SER A 101 22.25 -1.01 -10.41
N VAL A 102 21.66 0.11 -10.06
CA VAL A 102 21.40 1.26 -10.93
C VAL A 102 21.97 2.45 -10.18
N ASP A 103 22.63 3.37 -10.89
CA ASP A 103 23.23 4.58 -10.31
C ASP A 103 22.13 5.58 -9.88
N MET A 104 21.22 5.13 -9.00
CA MET A 104 20.00 5.78 -8.54
C MET A 104 20.19 6.59 -7.25
N LEU A 105 21.37 6.48 -6.63
CA LEU A 105 21.71 7.13 -5.37
C LEU A 105 22.73 8.26 -5.64
N SER A 106 22.31 9.27 -6.39
CA SER A 106 23.07 10.54 -6.49
C SER A 106 22.71 11.47 -5.35
#